data_AF-A0A7W4IEL5-F1
#
_entry.id   AF-A0A7W4IEL5-F1
#
_cell.length_a   1.000
_cell.length_b   1.000
_cell.length_c   1.000
_cell.angle_alpha   90.00
_cell.angle_beta   90.00
_cell.angle_gamma   90.00
#
_symmetry.space_group_name_H-M   'P 1'
#
loop_
_entity.id
_entity.type
_entity.pdbx_description
1 polymer ?
#
loop_
_entity_poly.entity_id
_entity_poly.type
_entity_poly.pdbx_seq_one_letter_code
_entity_poly.pdbx_strand_id
1 'polypeptide(L)'
;MNALAQLGMVSELPSNIQMSSTPSSSDEDRKDYFVERDGMKFAGTHLLVDLWEARNLDDPEQIDRTLCEAAVTAGATILHSHFHHFTPNGGVSGVVVLAESHISIHTWPERNFAAVDIFMCGVCDPHLAIPVMQRLFQAGRVVVDEQRRGRVA
;
A
#
# COMPACT_ATOMS: atom_id res chain seq x y z
N MET A 1 24.99 -15.93 -5.10
CA MET A 1 25.27 -14.50 -4.95
C MET A 1 24.50 -14.02 -3.72
N ASN A 2 25.21 -13.52 -2.71
CA ASN A 2 24.63 -13.12 -1.42
C ASN A 2 23.71 -11.91 -1.60
N ALA A 3 22.40 -12.14 -1.61
CA ALA A 3 21.37 -11.11 -1.68
C ALA A 3 20.90 -10.68 -0.29
N LEU A 4 21.84 -10.34 0.59
CA LEU A 4 21.54 -9.65 1.85
C LEU A 4 22.46 -8.45 1.95
N ALA A 5 22.24 -7.46 1.08
CA ALA A 5 22.54 -6.10 1.47
C ALA A 5 21.61 -5.79 2.66
N GLN A 6 22.15 -5.30 3.77
CA GLN A 6 21.33 -4.70 4.83
C GLN A 6 20.64 -3.48 4.23
N LEU A 7 19.46 -3.68 3.66
CA LEU A 7 18.51 -2.61 3.43
C LEU A 7 18.17 -2.12 4.85
N GLY A 8 18.48 -0.88 5.18
CA GLY A 8 18.18 -0.27 6.48
C GLY A 8 16.67 -0.08 6.69
N MET A 9 15.91 -1.19 6.64
CA MET A 9 14.45 -1.27 6.61
C MET A 9 13.85 -1.40 8.01
N VAL A 10 14.68 -1.53 9.04
CA VAL A 10 14.24 -1.56 10.43
C VAL A 10 14.35 -0.14 10.97
N SER A 11 13.22 0.49 11.29
CA SER A 11 13.23 1.81 11.94
C SER A 11 13.91 1.70 13.30
N GLU A 12 14.84 2.61 13.59
CA GLU A 12 15.51 2.67 14.89
C GLU A 12 14.59 3.23 15.99
N LEU A 13 13.56 3.99 15.63
CA LEU A 13 12.62 4.62 16.57
C LEU A 13 11.15 4.55 16.06
N PRO A 14 10.15 4.40 16.96
CA PRO A 14 8.74 4.51 16.60
C PRO A 14 8.38 5.91 16.09
N SER A 15 7.57 6.00 15.05
CA SER A 15 7.06 7.28 14.50
C SER A 15 5.74 7.67 15.16
N ASN A 16 5.53 8.95 15.46
CA ASN A 16 4.27 9.46 16.03
C ASN A 16 3.43 10.13 14.92
N ILE A 17 2.36 9.48 14.46
CA ILE A 17 1.79 9.72 13.11
C ILE A 17 0.38 10.32 13.13
N GLN A 18 -0.27 10.46 14.29
CA GLN A 18 -1.57 11.14 14.44
C GLN A 18 -1.62 12.03 15.70
N MET A 19 -1.81 13.35 15.51
CA MET A 19 -2.06 14.29 16.61
C MET A 19 -3.51 14.19 17.13
N SER A 20 -3.65 13.71 18.36
CA SER A 20 -4.61 14.24 19.33
C SER A 20 -3.94 14.31 20.71
N SER A 21 -3.94 15.50 21.31
CA SER A 21 -3.47 15.84 22.68
C SER A 21 -4.33 15.14 23.75
N THR A 22 -3.91 14.61 24.92
CA THR A 22 -2.84 14.88 25.93
C THR A 22 -2.74 13.59 26.83
N PRO A 23 -1.77 13.41 27.78
CA PRO A 23 -1.25 12.09 28.21
C PRO A 23 -1.69 11.57 29.61
N SER A 24 -1.69 10.24 29.83
CA SER A 24 -1.25 9.53 31.08
C SER A 24 -1.46 8.00 30.99
N SER A 25 -0.39 7.20 30.95
CA SER A 25 0.12 6.29 32.01
C SER A 25 -0.45 4.86 32.07
N SER A 26 0.49 3.90 32.07
CA SER A 26 0.46 2.49 32.52
C SER A 26 -0.48 1.52 31.78
N ASP A 27 0.09 0.65 30.92
CA ASP A 27 -0.47 -0.57 30.27
C ASP A 27 -1.88 -0.53 29.63
N GLU A 28 -2.67 0.53 29.84
CA GLU A 28 -3.95 0.87 29.20
C GLU A 28 -3.75 1.74 27.93
N ASP A 29 -2.53 2.23 27.69
CA ASP A 29 -2.18 3.15 26.58
C ASP A 29 -2.00 2.46 25.21
N ARG A 30 -2.25 1.15 25.09
CA ARG A 30 -2.28 0.49 23.78
C ARG A 30 -3.55 0.92 23.05
N LYS A 31 -3.47 2.01 22.30
CA LYS A 31 -4.50 2.44 21.36
C LYS A 31 -4.93 1.25 20.50
N ASP A 32 -6.22 0.92 20.57
CA ASP A 32 -6.84 -0.07 19.71
C ASP A 32 -7.13 0.58 18.36
N TYR A 33 -6.29 0.28 17.37
CA TYR A 33 -6.38 0.86 16.02
C TYR A 33 -7.40 0.14 15.12
N PHE A 34 -8.18 -0.80 15.66
CA PHE A 34 -9.23 -1.45 14.90
C PHE A 34 -10.31 -0.43 14.54
N VAL A 35 -10.77 -0.52 13.31
CA VAL A 35 -11.87 0.27 12.78
C VAL A 35 -13.17 -0.48 12.91
N GLU A 36 -14.25 0.24 13.19
CA GLU A 36 -15.60 -0.28 13.16
C GLU A 36 -16.34 0.32 11.95
N ARG A 37 -16.75 -0.54 11.01
CA ARG A 37 -17.57 -0.17 9.85
C ARG A 37 -18.60 -1.27 9.61
N ASP A 38 -19.84 -0.88 9.31
CA ASP A 38 -20.96 -1.79 9.04
C ASP A 38 -21.20 -2.84 10.15
N GLY A 39 -20.97 -2.45 11.41
CA GLY A 39 -21.11 -3.33 12.58
C GLY A 39 -20.00 -4.39 12.70
N MET A 40 -18.92 -4.28 11.94
CA MET A 40 -17.76 -5.17 12.01
C MET A 40 -16.52 -4.41 12.50
N LYS A 41 -15.85 -4.96 13.51
CA LYS A 41 -14.57 -4.45 14.01
C LYS A 41 -13.41 -5.22 13.38
N PHE A 42 -12.48 -4.52 12.73
CA PHE A 42 -11.34 -5.14 12.03
C PHE A 42 -10.12 -4.22 11.99
N ALA A 43 -8.92 -4.77 11.78
CA ALA A 43 -7.68 -4.00 11.80
C ALA A 43 -7.51 -3.08 10.57
N GLY A 44 -7.92 -3.53 9.39
CA GLY A 44 -7.86 -2.73 8.17
C GLY A 44 -8.46 -3.42 6.94
N THR A 45 -8.55 -2.67 5.85
CA THR A 45 -9.11 -3.14 4.58
C THR A 45 -7.96 -3.42 3.61
N HIS A 46 -7.94 -4.63 3.04
CA HIS A 46 -6.92 -5.05 2.10
C HIS A 46 -7.56 -5.35 0.74
N LEU A 47 -7.19 -4.59 -0.27
CA LEU A 47 -7.62 -4.81 -1.64
C LEU A 47 -6.52 -5.54 -2.40
N LEU A 48 -6.89 -6.63 -3.05
CA LEU A 48 -6.07 -7.32 -4.05
C LEU A 48 -6.58 -6.90 -5.41
N VAL A 49 -5.78 -6.14 -6.16
CA VAL A 49 -6.19 -5.46 -7.38
C VAL A 49 -5.37 -5.98 -8.56
N ASP A 50 -6.06 -6.59 -9.51
CA ASP A 50 -5.51 -6.99 -10.80
C ASP A 50 -5.81 -5.90 -11.83
N LEU A 51 -4.77 -5.26 -12.35
CA LEU A 51 -4.84 -4.30 -13.44
C LEU A 51 -4.49 -4.99 -14.76
N TRP A 52 -5.46 -5.10 -15.66
CA TRP A 52 -5.31 -5.68 -16.98
C TRP A 52 -5.33 -4.60 -18.06
N GLU A 53 -4.67 -4.89 -19.18
CA GLU A 53 -4.51 -3.95 -20.30
C GLU A 53 -3.83 -2.64 -19.86
N ALA A 54 -3.00 -2.75 -18.82
CA ALA A 54 -2.28 -1.65 -18.21
C ALA A 54 -0.97 -1.35 -18.95
N ARG A 55 -0.56 -0.09 -18.88
CA ARG A 55 0.65 0.51 -19.46
C ARG A 55 1.45 1.20 -18.36
N ASN A 56 2.61 1.75 -18.70
CA ASN A 56 3.48 2.46 -17.77
C ASN A 56 3.96 1.53 -16.63
N LEU A 57 4.36 0.31 -16.99
CA LEU A 57 4.63 -0.80 -16.07
C LEU A 57 6.11 -1.16 -15.95
N ASP A 58 6.99 -0.46 -16.67
CA ASP A 58 8.41 -0.76 -16.81
C ASP A 58 9.35 0.37 -16.35
N ASP A 59 8.79 1.48 -15.86
CA ASP A 59 9.54 2.59 -15.28
C ASP A 59 9.29 2.66 -13.77
N PRO A 60 10.27 2.25 -12.92
CA PRO A 60 10.15 2.33 -11.47
C PRO A 60 9.82 3.74 -10.94
N GLU A 61 10.32 4.81 -11.57
CA GLU A 61 10.06 6.18 -11.12
C GLU A 61 8.61 6.60 -11.44
N GLN A 62 8.08 6.16 -12.57
CA GLN A 62 6.67 6.38 -12.91
C GLN A 62 5.74 5.55 -12.01
N ILE A 63 6.11 4.31 -11.70
CA ILE A 63 5.36 3.45 -10.79
C ILE A 63 5.36 4.06 -9.38
N ASP A 64 6.52 4.49 -8.86
CA ASP A 64 6.62 5.14 -7.55
C ASP A 64 5.69 6.35 -7.45
N ARG A 65 5.76 7.27 -8.42
CA ARG A 65 4.85 8.43 -8.49
C ARG A 65 3.38 8.03 -8.49
N THR A 66 3.02 6.99 -9.23
CA THR A 66 1.64 6.50 -9.32
C THR A 66 1.15 5.94 -7.98
N LEU A 67 1.96 5.10 -7.33
CA LEU A 67 1.59 4.52 -6.03
C LEU A 67 1.57 5.57 -4.92
N CYS A 68 2.48 6.53 -4.94
CA CYS A 68 2.50 7.64 -3.99
C CYS A 68 1.28 8.55 -4.15
N GLU A 69 0.89 8.91 -5.38
CA GLU A 69 -0.33 9.69 -5.63
C GLU A 69 -1.57 8.94 -5.15
N ALA A 70 -1.64 7.62 -5.39
CA ALA A 70 -2.74 6.77 -4.96
C ALA A 70 -2.81 6.68 -3.42
N ALA A 71 -1.67 6.52 -2.74
CA ALA A 71 -1.59 6.50 -1.28
C ALA A 71 -2.06 7.82 -0.65
N VAL A 72 -1.59 8.96 -1.15
CA VAL A 72 -1.99 10.29 -0.65
C VAL A 72 -3.48 10.53 -0.90
N THR A 73 -3.99 10.14 -2.07
CA THR A 73 -5.42 10.27 -2.40
C THR A 73 -6.30 9.44 -1.47
N ALA A 74 -5.82 8.29 -1.02
CA ALA A 74 -6.50 7.44 -0.04
C ALA A 74 -6.34 7.89 1.42
N GLY A 75 -5.64 9.01 1.66
CA GLY A 75 -5.42 9.60 2.98
C GLY A 75 -4.28 8.96 3.78
N ALA A 76 -3.43 8.16 3.14
CA ALA A 76 -2.33 7.48 3.81
C ALA A 76 -1.08 8.36 3.94
N THR A 77 -0.35 8.20 5.05
CA THR A 77 0.98 8.79 5.24
C THR A 77 2.05 7.83 4.73
N ILE A 78 2.83 8.29 3.76
CA ILE A 78 3.96 7.55 3.18
C ILE A 78 5.18 7.70 4.10
N LEU A 79 5.86 6.59 4.39
CA LEU A 79 7.12 6.59 5.13
C LEU A 79 8.32 6.51 4.18
N HIS A 80 8.31 5.55 3.27
CA HIS A 80 9.34 5.35 2.24
C HIS A 80 8.83 4.41 1.15
N SER A 81 9.52 4.37 0.02
CA SER A 81 9.23 3.46 -1.08
C SER A 81 10.49 2.76 -1.59
N HIS A 82 10.34 1.53 -2.06
CA HIS A 82 11.43 0.71 -2.58
C HIS A 82 10.98 -0.05 -3.82
N PHE A 83 11.79 0.00 -4.89
CA PHE A 83 11.50 -0.64 -6.17
C PHE A 83 12.71 -1.40 -6.68
N HIS A 84 12.45 -2.52 -7.33
CA HIS A 84 13.42 -3.31 -8.04
C HIS A 84 12.96 -3.51 -9.49
N HIS A 85 13.82 -3.09 -10.42
CA HIS A 85 13.60 -3.21 -11.86
C HIS A 85 14.29 -4.47 -12.38
N PHE A 86 13.54 -5.33 -13.05
CA PHE A 86 14.01 -6.60 -13.61
C PHE A 86 14.28 -6.49 -15.11
N THR A 87 15.33 -7.18 -15.56
CA THR A 87 15.66 -7.36 -16.98
C THR A 87 15.48 -8.83 -17.38
N PRO A 88 15.23 -9.16 -18.66
CA PRO A 88 15.15 -8.24 -19.81
C PRO A 88 13.77 -7.62 -20.06
N ASN A 89 12.71 -8.12 -19.42
CA ASN A 89 11.32 -7.76 -19.77
C ASN A 89 10.83 -6.44 -19.15
N GLY A 90 11.63 -5.80 -18.30
CA GLY A 90 11.29 -4.50 -17.70
C GLY A 90 10.31 -4.57 -16.52
N GLY A 91 9.95 -5.76 -16.04
CA GLY A 91 9.05 -5.90 -14.89
C GLY A 91 9.59 -5.20 -13.64
N VAL A 92 8.70 -4.75 -12.76
CA VAL A 92 9.03 -4.02 -11.54
C VAL A 92 8.32 -4.66 -10.36
N SER A 93 9.05 -4.90 -9.28
CA SER A 93 8.47 -5.15 -7.96
C SER A 93 8.70 -3.95 -7.07
N GLY A 94 7.64 -3.51 -6.39
CA GLY A 94 7.68 -2.29 -5.60
C GLY A 94 6.85 -2.39 -4.34
N VAL A 95 7.25 -1.62 -3.32
CA VAL A 95 6.45 -1.40 -2.11
C VAL A 95 6.55 0.06 -1.68
N VAL A 96 5.41 0.67 -1.40
CA VAL A 96 5.28 1.92 -0.67
C VAL A 96 4.88 1.57 0.75
N VAL A 97 5.77 1.80 1.70
CA VAL A 97 5.51 1.57 3.12
C VAL A 97 4.77 2.77 3.68
N LEU A 98 3.60 2.49 4.25
CA LEU A 98 2.74 3.48 4.88
C LEU A 98 2.92 3.41 6.39
N ALA A 99 2.47 4.45 7.09
CA ALA A 99 2.48 4.57 8.55
C ALA A 99 2.21 3.25 9.31
N GLU A 100 1.18 2.50 8.90
CA GLU A 100 0.75 1.25 9.57
C GLU A 100 0.39 0.14 8.57
N SER A 101 0.77 0.26 7.30
CA SER A 101 0.33 -0.64 6.23
C SER A 101 1.20 -0.49 4.97
N HIS A 102 0.72 -0.86 3.78
CA HIS A 102 1.52 -0.81 2.55
C HIS A 102 0.67 -0.77 1.28
N ILE A 103 1.30 -0.33 0.19
CA ILE A 103 0.91 -0.65 -1.17
C ILE A 103 2.06 -1.43 -1.81
N SER A 104 1.83 -2.64 -2.31
CA SER A 104 2.82 -3.37 -3.12
C SER A 104 2.35 -3.54 -4.56
N ILE A 105 3.30 -3.65 -5.48
CA ILE A 105 3.04 -3.89 -6.90
C ILE A 105 4.03 -4.89 -7.48
N HIS A 106 3.54 -5.74 -8.37
CA HIS A 106 4.34 -6.56 -9.27
C HIS A 106 3.83 -6.39 -10.69
N THR A 107 4.71 -6.06 -11.62
CA THR A 107 4.33 -5.80 -13.02
C THR A 107 4.89 -6.83 -13.99
N TRP A 108 4.09 -7.10 -15.04
CA TRP A 108 4.44 -7.90 -16.21
C TRP A 108 4.12 -7.09 -17.47
N PRO A 109 5.02 -6.18 -17.90
CA PRO A 109 4.81 -5.33 -19.08
C PRO A 109 4.47 -6.14 -20.34
N GLU A 110 5.08 -7.32 -20.52
CA GLU A 110 4.83 -8.21 -21.65
C GLU A 110 3.41 -8.80 -21.69
N ARG A 111 2.67 -8.69 -20.59
CA ARG A 111 1.27 -9.11 -20.46
C ARG A 111 0.30 -7.94 -20.29
N ASN A 112 0.79 -6.70 -20.27
CA ASN A 112 0.00 -5.51 -19.87
C ASN A 112 -0.74 -5.75 -18.55
N PHE A 113 -0.05 -6.34 -17.57
CA PHE A 113 -0.62 -6.78 -16.31
C PHE A 113 0.16 -6.29 -15.10
N ALA A 114 -0.54 -5.84 -14.07
CA ALA A 114 0.04 -5.60 -12.76
C ALA A 114 -0.87 -6.16 -11.65
N ALA A 115 -0.26 -6.81 -10.67
CA ALA A 115 -0.90 -7.20 -9.43
C ALA A 115 -0.53 -6.16 -8.35
N VAL A 116 -1.53 -5.62 -7.66
CA VAL A 116 -1.36 -4.58 -6.65
C VAL A 116 -2.06 -5.00 -5.37
N ASP A 117 -1.37 -4.91 -4.24
CA ASP A 117 -1.94 -5.07 -2.91
C ASP A 117 -2.07 -3.68 -2.27
N ILE A 118 -3.26 -3.31 -1.83
CA ILE A 118 -3.55 -2.03 -1.17
C ILE A 118 -4.08 -2.34 0.23
N PHE A 119 -3.19 -2.37 1.22
CA PHE A 119 -3.59 -2.56 2.60
C PHE A 119 -3.59 -1.21 3.30
N MET A 120 -4.71 -0.84 3.93
CA MET A 120 -4.82 0.40 4.70
C MET A 120 -5.64 0.22 5.97
N CYS A 121 -5.22 0.92 7.02
CA CYS A 121 -5.81 0.91 8.36
C CYS A 121 -6.41 2.28 8.71
N GLY A 122 -7.23 2.33 9.77
CA GLY A 122 -7.75 3.59 10.31
C GLY A 122 -8.72 4.33 9.39
N VAL A 123 -8.55 5.65 9.30
CA VAL A 123 -9.44 6.56 8.55
C VAL A 123 -9.21 6.54 7.03
N CYS A 124 -8.17 5.85 6.56
CA CYS A 124 -7.87 5.75 5.14
C CYS A 124 -9.00 5.03 4.38
N ASP A 125 -9.13 5.33 3.08
CA ASP A 125 -10.02 4.60 2.18
C ASP A 125 -9.24 4.06 0.97
N PRO A 126 -8.87 2.75 0.98
CA PRO A 126 -8.07 2.17 -0.09
C PRO A 126 -8.79 2.17 -1.44
N HIS A 127 -10.12 2.32 -1.49
CA HIS A 127 -10.84 2.39 -2.77
C HIS A 127 -10.50 3.64 -3.57
N LEU A 128 -10.11 4.73 -2.90
CA LEU A 128 -9.72 5.97 -3.56
C LEU A 128 -8.39 5.84 -4.34
N ALA A 129 -7.58 4.82 -4.02
CA ALA A 129 -6.35 4.53 -4.73
C ALA A 129 -6.58 3.92 -6.12
N ILE A 130 -7.65 3.13 -6.29
CA ILE A 130 -7.98 2.43 -7.55
C ILE A 130 -8.14 3.38 -8.75
N PRO A 131 -8.99 4.44 -8.71
CA PRO A 131 -9.18 5.31 -9.86
C PRO A 131 -7.91 6.07 -10.26
N VAL A 132 -7.01 6.36 -9.29
CA VAL A 132 -5.71 6.96 -9.57
C VAL A 132 -4.83 5.98 -10.35
N MET A 133 -4.69 4.76 -9.84
CA MET A 133 -3.90 3.72 -10.50
C MET A 133 -4.46 3.35 -11.87
N GLN A 134 -5.78 3.21 -12.00
CA GLN A 134 -6.43 2.92 -13.27
C GLN A 134 -6.14 4.01 -14.31
N ARG A 135 -6.22 5.28 -13.92
CA ARG A 135 -5.94 6.43 -14.81
C ARG A 135 -4.47 6.47 -15.22
N LEU A 136 -3.55 6.37 -14.27
CA LEU A 136 -2.11 6.55 -14.51
C LEU A 136 -1.46 5.35 -15.19
N PHE A 137 -1.91 4.13 -14.88
CA PHE A 137 -1.52 2.92 -15.60
C PHE A 137 -2.38 2.66 -16.85
N GLN A 138 -3.38 3.51 -17.14
CA GLN A 138 -4.27 3.36 -18.31
C GLN A 138 -4.90 1.96 -18.40
N ALA A 139 -5.23 1.35 -17.25
CA ALA A 139 -5.74 -0.01 -17.20
C ALA A 139 -7.15 -0.09 -17.81
N GLY A 140 -7.29 -0.93 -18.85
CA GLY A 140 -8.57 -1.15 -19.52
C GLY A 140 -9.55 -1.97 -18.69
N ARG A 141 -9.05 -2.83 -17.79
CA ARG A 141 -9.87 -3.63 -16.88
C ARG A 141 -9.23 -3.73 -15.50
N VAL A 142 -10.06 -3.54 -14.47
CA VAL A 142 -9.67 -3.65 -13.06
C VAL A 142 -10.50 -4.74 -12.40
N VAL A 143 -9.86 -5.68 -11.72
CA VAL A 143 -10.53 -6.69 -10.88
C VAL A 143 -10.08 -6.48 -9.45
N VAL A 144 -11.02 -6.51 -8.50
CA VAL A 144 -10.76 -6.21 -7.09
C VAL A 144 -11.34 -7.33 -6.23
N ASP A 145 -10.51 -7.89 -5.35
CA ASP A 145 -10.95 -8.69 -4.21
C ASP A 145 -10.68 -7.91 -2.91
N GLU A 146 -11.64 -7.89 -1.99
CA GLU A 146 -11.55 -7.16 -0.73
C GLU A 146 -11.53 -8.12 0.46
N GLN A 147 -10.55 -7.92 1.34
CA GLN A 147 -10.43 -8.66 2.60
C GLN A 147 -10.33 -7.70 3.80
N ARG A 148 -11.29 -7.81 4.72
CA ARG A 148 -11.16 -7.21 6.07
C ARG A 148 -10.18 -8.04 6.90
N ARG A 149 -9.07 -7.43 7.31
CA ARG A 149 -7.96 -8.06 8.03
C ARG A 149 -8.18 -7.99 9.53
N GLY A 150 -7.89 -9.08 10.26
CA GLY A 150 -8.00 -9.12 11.72
C GLY A 150 -9.42 -8.79 12.19
N ARG A 151 -10.42 -9.59 11.83
CA ARG A 151 -11.81 -9.36 12.26
C ARG A 151 -11.97 -9.80 13.71
N VAL A 152 -12.69 -9.02 14.51
CA VAL A 152 -13.10 -9.37 15.88
C VAL A 152 -14.62 -9.50 15.88
N ALA A 153 -15.11 -10.58 16.51
CA ALA A 153 -16.52 -10.93 16.57
C ALA A 153 -17.36 -9.91 17.34
#